data_AF-A0A519LQ38-F1
#
_entry.id   AF-A0A519LQ38-F1
#
_cell.length_a   1.000
_cell.length_b   1.000
_cell.length_c   1.000
_cell.angle_alpha   90.00
_cell.angle_beta   90.00
_cell.angle_gamma   90.00
#
_symmetry.space_group_name_H-M   'P 1'
#
loop_
_entity.id
_entity.type
_entity.pdbx_description
1 polymer ?
#
loop_
_entity_poly.entity_id
_entity_poly.type
_entity_poly.pdbx_seq_one_letter_code
_entity_poly.pdbx_strand_id
1 'polypeptide(L)'
;MVSNKLIKNILSLGVVQMVNFIFPLITIPYISRIIGPQGYGIINYVTAFVAYFALLIGYGFDMTATRRISQNSYNAKEINTIVSEIYWSRLFLFCISCVIFLICLFTVKTISSDKLIAIVLMVGCLSNVISPQFLYQGKQELTIFSKINFTKGVINLVLIFILITHLV
;
A
#
# COMPACT_ATOMS: atom_id res chain seq x y z
N MET A 1 -18.44 18.31 -23.11
CA MET A 1 -17.10 18.91 -22.94
C MET A 1 -16.45 18.31 -21.70
N VAL A 2 -15.47 17.41 -21.88
CA VAL A 2 -14.69 16.86 -20.77
C VAL A 2 -13.91 18.01 -20.14
N SER A 3 -14.21 18.35 -18.88
CA SER A 3 -13.53 19.44 -18.17
C SER A 3 -12.02 19.19 -18.11
N ASN A 4 -11.19 20.18 -18.42
CA ASN A 4 -9.71 20.09 -18.33
C ASN A 4 -9.22 19.52 -16.98
N LYS A 5 -10.02 19.69 -15.91
CA LYS A 5 -9.76 19.13 -14.58
C LYS A 5 -9.86 17.61 -14.54
N LEU A 6 -10.82 17.01 -15.26
CA LEU A 6 -10.97 15.55 -15.37
C LEU A 6 -9.81 14.92 -16.13
N ILE A 7 -9.40 15.51 -17.27
CA ILE A 7 -8.27 15.02 -18.07
C ILE A 7 -6.99 15.07 -17.24
N LYS A 8 -6.73 16.18 -16.53
CA LYS A 8 -5.58 16.31 -15.64
C LYS A 8 -5.57 15.27 -14.52
N ASN A 9 -6.71 14.98 -13.93
CA ASN A 9 -6.85 13.99 -12.86
C ASN A 9 -6.61 12.55 -13.36
N ILE A 10 -7.16 12.20 -14.52
CA ILE A 10 -6.95 10.90 -15.16
C ILE A 10 -5.46 10.71 -15.51
N LEU A 11 -4.83 11.71 -16.13
CA LEU A 11 -3.40 11.67 -16.43
C LEU A 11 -2.55 11.53 -15.16
N SER A 12 -2.90 12.25 -14.09
CA SER A 12 -2.20 12.17 -12.80
C SER A 12 -2.28 10.78 -12.17
N LEU A 13 -3.45 10.12 -12.23
CA LEU A 13 -3.58 8.71 -11.82
C LEU A 13 -2.78 7.78 -12.73
N GLY A 14 -2.84 8.00 -14.04
CA GLY A 14 -2.10 7.21 -15.03
C GLY A 14 -0.59 7.20 -14.74
N VAL A 15 -0.01 8.37 -14.43
CA VAL A 15 1.41 8.49 -14.05
C VAL A 15 1.71 7.70 -12.79
N VAL A 16 0.86 7.77 -11.75
CA VAL A 16 1.05 6.99 -10.52
C VAL A 16 1.06 5.50 -10.81
N GLN A 17 0.13 5.02 -11.65
CA GLN A 17 0.08 3.61 -12.01
C GLN A 17 1.31 3.19 -12.81
N MET A 18 1.74 4.00 -13.78
CA MET A 18 2.98 3.72 -14.52
C MET A 18 4.18 3.59 -13.58
N VAL A 19 4.32 4.51 -12.62
CA VAL A 19 5.42 4.49 -11.64
C VAL A 19 5.37 3.22 -10.79
N ASN A 20 4.18 2.83 -10.33
CA ASN A 20 3.97 1.62 -9.54
C ASN A 20 4.28 0.32 -10.31
N PHE A 21 4.25 0.34 -11.66
CA PHE A 21 4.62 -0.82 -12.48
C PHE A 21 6.07 -0.79 -12.95
N ILE A 22 6.57 0.37 -13.38
CA ILE A 22 7.92 0.53 -13.93
C ILE A 22 8.98 0.31 -12.85
N PHE A 23 8.76 0.81 -11.63
CA PHE A 23 9.73 0.63 -10.55
C PHE A 23 9.96 -0.84 -10.21
N PRO A 24 8.93 -1.66 -9.88
CA PRO A 24 9.13 -3.09 -9.67
C PRO A 24 9.80 -3.77 -10.87
N LEU A 25 9.45 -3.43 -12.10
CA LEU A 25 10.06 -4.04 -13.29
C LEU A 25 11.58 -3.85 -13.36
N ILE A 26 12.08 -2.69 -12.90
CA ILE A 26 13.52 -2.40 -12.83
C ILE A 26 14.15 -3.06 -11.59
N THR A 27 13.46 -3.03 -10.46
CA THR A 27 13.98 -3.53 -9.18
C THR A 27 14.04 -5.05 -9.12
N ILE A 28 13.10 -5.76 -9.74
CA ILE A 28 13.03 -7.23 -9.79
C ILE A 28 14.34 -7.87 -10.30
N PRO A 29 14.86 -7.54 -11.50
CA PRO A 29 16.09 -8.15 -12.01
C PRO A 29 17.33 -7.78 -11.19
N TYR A 30 17.33 -6.62 -10.52
CA TYR A 30 18.41 -6.21 -9.63
C TYR A 30 18.42 -7.03 -8.34
N ILE A 31 17.27 -7.13 -7.66
CA ILE A 31 17.13 -7.91 -6.42
C ILE A 31 17.40 -9.39 -6.68
N SER A 32 16.89 -9.95 -7.79
CA SER A 32 17.05 -11.38 -8.09
C SER A 32 18.50 -11.77 -8.37
N ARG A 33 19.34 -10.85 -8.87
CA ARG A 33 20.78 -11.08 -9.05
C ARG A 33 21.55 -11.10 -7.73
N ILE A 34 21.12 -10.31 -6.74
CA ILE A 34 21.86 -10.13 -5.48
C ILE A 34 21.42 -11.15 -4.43
N ILE A 35 20.12 -11.28 -4.22
CA ILE A 35 19.53 -12.19 -3.22
C ILE A 35 19.40 -13.62 -3.78
N GLY A 36 19.55 -13.77 -5.10
CA GLY A 36 19.32 -15.01 -5.81
C GLY A 36 17.83 -15.34 -6.00
N PRO A 37 17.50 -16.25 -6.92
CA PRO A 37 16.11 -16.60 -7.24
C PRO A 37 15.38 -17.27 -6.08
N GLN A 38 16.09 -18.01 -5.21
CA GLN A 38 15.48 -18.67 -4.05
C GLN A 38 15.01 -17.66 -3.00
N GLY A 39 15.86 -16.72 -2.58
CA GLY A 39 15.46 -15.70 -1.59
C GLY A 39 14.40 -14.74 -2.12
N TYR A 40 14.45 -14.39 -3.41
CA TYR A 40 13.39 -13.59 -4.03
C TYR A 40 12.06 -14.35 -4.11
N GLY A 41 12.08 -15.66 -4.33
CA GLY A 41 10.90 -16.52 -4.28
C GLY A 41 10.22 -16.54 -2.91
N ILE A 42 11.00 -16.60 -1.83
CA ILE A 42 10.49 -16.54 -0.45
C ILE A 42 9.82 -15.18 -0.20
N ILE A 43 10.48 -14.08 -0.55
CA ILE A 43 9.91 -12.72 -0.37
C ILE A 43 8.57 -12.60 -1.11
N ASN A 44 8.49 -13.07 -2.36
CA ASN A 44 7.25 -13.01 -3.13
C ASN A 44 6.14 -13.89 -2.55
N TYR A 45 6.49 -15.10 -2.09
CA TYR A 45 5.52 -15.99 -1.43
C TYR A 45 4.93 -15.34 -0.18
N VAL A 46 5.79 -14.82 0.70
CA VAL A 46 5.36 -14.15 1.94
C VAL A 46 4.60 -12.86 1.62
N THR A 47 5.00 -12.12 0.59
CA THR A 47 4.28 -10.91 0.13
C THR A 47 2.88 -11.24 -0.35
N ALA A 48 2.70 -12.30 -1.15
CA ALA A 48 1.40 -12.76 -1.60
C ALA A 48 0.52 -13.20 -0.40
N PHE A 49 1.11 -13.88 0.58
CA PHE A 49 0.43 -14.25 1.80
C PHE A 49 -0.05 -13.04 2.60
N VAL A 50 0.84 -12.06 2.83
CA VAL A 50 0.53 -10.82 3.54
C VAL A 50 -0.50 -9.96 2.78
N ALA A 51 -0.51 -10.01 1.46
CA ALA A 51 -1.47 -9.29 0.63
C ALA A 51 -2.93 -9.65 0.95
N TYR A 52 -3.23 -10.87 1.37
CA TYR A 52 -4.58 -11.24 1.83
C TYR A 52 -5.00 -10.46 3.09
N PHE A 53 -4.08 -10.21 4.02
CA PHE A 53 -4.35 -9.37 5.19
C PHE A 53 -4.52 -7.90 4.79
N ALA A 54 -3.69 -7.40 3.87
CA ALA A 54 -3.85 -6.06 3.32
C ALA A 54 -5.24 -5.87 2.66
N LEU A 55 -5.71 -6.88 1.91
CA LEU A 55 -7.06 -6.88 1.34
C LEU A 55 -8.15 -6.90 2.42
N LEU A 56 -7.97 -7.68 3.48
CA LEU A 56 -8.91 -7.73 4.61
C LEU A 56 -9.00 -6.39 5.33
N ILE A 57 -7.87 -5.73 5.58
CA ILE A 57 -7.83 -4.39 6.19
C ILE A 57 -8.45 -3.35 5.23
N GLY A 58 -8.22 -3.51 3.94
CA GLY A 58 -8.69 -2.60 2.89
C GLY A 58 -10.19 -2.69 2.61
N TYR A 59 -10.84 -3.84 2.86
CA TYR A 59 -12.26 -4.24 2.66
C TYR A 59 -13.18 -3.27 1.88
N GLY A 60 -12.72 -2.74 0.74
CA GLY A 60 -13.45 -1.75 -0.04
C GLY A 60 -13.66 -0.38 0.63
N PHE A 61 -13.02 -0.09 1.77
CA PHE A 61 -13.16 1.21 2.46
C PHE A 61 -12.80 2.38 1.55
N ASP A 62 -11.77 2.24 0.72
CA ASP A 62 -11.36 3.33 -0.18
C ASP A 62 -12.48 3.72 -1.16
N MET A 63 -13.23 2.75 -1.69
CA MET A 63 -14.34 3.03 -2.62
C MET A 63 -15.52 3.70 -1.90
N THR A 64 -15.95 3.12 -0.78
CA THR A 64 -17.09 3.64 0.01
C THR A 64 -16.80 5.03 0.56
N ALA A 65 -15.58 5.24 1.07
CA ALA A 65 -15.11 6.50 1.59
C ALA A 65 -15.01 7.58 0.53
N THR A 66 -14.38 7.27 -0.61
CA THR A 66 -14.24 8.20 -1.73
C THR A 66 -15.61 8.68 -2.19
N ARG A 67 -16.59 7.77 -2.31
CA ARG A 67 -17.97 8.12 -2.65
C ARG A 67 -18.61 9.05 -1.61
N ARG A 68 -18.58 8.69 -0.32
CA ARG A 68 -19.18 9.52 0.76
C ARG A 68 -18.55 10.91 0.83
N ILE A 69 -17.22 11.01 0.73
CA ILE A 69 -16.49 12.28 0.75
C ILE A 69 -16.83 13.12 -0.48
N SER A 70 -16.91 12.52 -1.66
CA SER A 70 -17.24 13.26 -2.89
C SER A 70 -18.61 13.92 -2.81
N GLN A 71 -19.60 13.27 -2.19
CA GLN A 71 -20.95 13.79 -2.00
C GLN A 71 -20.99 14.95 -0.99
N ASN A 72 -20.15 14.92 0.03
CA ASN A 72 -20.14 15.90 1.13
C ASN A 72 -18.88 16.78 1.14
N SER A 73 -18.31 17.05 -0.04
CA SER A 73 -17.00 17.67 -0.23
C SER A 73 -16.81 19.03 0.49
N TYR A 74 -17.89 19.75 0.78
CA TYR A 74 -17.87 21.07 1.42
C TYR A 74 -18.14 21.03 2.94
N ASN A 75 -18.54 19.88 3.50
CA ASN A 75 -18.86 19.75 4.92
C ASN A 75 -17.68 19.12 5.68
N ALA A 76 -16.82 19.96 6.25
CA ALA A 76 -15.64 19.51 6.99
C ALA A 76 -15.96 18.60 8.19
N LYS A 77 -17.10 18.81 8.86
CA LYS A 77 -17.51 17.97 10.00
C LYS A 77 -17.82 16.55 9.55
N GLU A 78 -18.57 16.40 8.47
CA GLU A 78 -18.90 15.07 7.93
C GLU A 78 -17.68 14.34 7.38
N ILE A 79 -16.78 15.05 6.69
CA ILE A 79 -15.52 14.46 6.23
C ILE A 79 -14.72 13.92 7.42
N ASN A 80 -14.64 14.67 8.52
CA ASN A 80 -13.94 14.22 9.71
C ASN A 80 -14.57 12.94 10.31
N THR A 81 -15.90 12.90 10.41
CA THR A 81 -16.63 11.70 10.86
C THR A 81 -16.34 10.48 9.97
N ILE A 82 -16.43 10.64 8.65
CA ILE A 82 -16.14 9.56 7.68
C ILE A 82 -14.70 9.06 7.85
N VAL A 83 -13.74 9.98 7.93
CA VAL A 83 -12.32 9.66 8.09
C VAL A 83 -12.08 8.89 9.38
N SER A 84 -12.64 9.34 10.51
CA SER A 84 -12.53 8.65 11.79
C SER A 84 -13.15 7.26 11.76
N GLU A 85 -14.36 7.10 11.20
CA GLU A 85 -15.02 5.79 11.04
C GLU A 85 -14.12 4.79 10.28
N ILE A 86 -13.51 5.24 9.19
CA ILE A 86 -12.63 4.39 8.36
C ILE A 86 -11.37 4.01 9.12
N TYR A 87 -10.71 4.96 9.78
CA TYR A 87 -9.49 4.67 10.53
C TYR A 87 -9.75 3.69 11.67
N TRP A 88 -10.83 3.88 12.44
CA TRP A 88 -11.20 2.94 13.50
C TRP A 88 -11.56 1.55 12.94
N SER A 89 -12.29 1.48 11.83
CA SER A 89 -12.63 0.20 11.19
C SER A 89 -11.39 -0.53 10.67
N ARG A 90 -10.47 0.18 10.01
CA ARG A 90 -9.20 -0.38 9.53
C ARG A 90 -8.31 -0.81 10.68
N LEU A 91 -8.25 -0.04 11.77
CA LEU A 91 -7.47 -0.39 12.96
C LEU A 91 -8.02 -1.66 13.61
N PHE A 92 -9.34 -1.78 13.73
CA PHE A 92 -9.99 -2.98 14.26
C PHE A 92 -9.68 -4.22 13.40
N LEU A 93 -9.81 -4.11 12.07
CA LEU A 93 -9.48 -5.20 11.15
C LEU A 93 -7.98 -5.52 11.13
N PHE A 94 -7.12 -4.52 11.33
CA PHE A 94 -5.68 -4.73 11.50
C PHE A 94 -5.37 -5.52 12.78
N CYS A 95 -6.01 -5.20 13.90
CA CYS A 95 -5.86 -5.97 15.14
C CYS A 95 -6.28 -7.43 14.95
N ILE A 96 -7.43 -7.68 14.29
CA ILE A 96 -7.87 -9.04 13.94
C ILE A 96 -6.84 -9.73 13.02
N SER A 97 -6.34 -9.01 12.01
CA SER A 97 -5.32 -9.50 11.09
C SER A 97 -4.04 -9.91 11.82
N CYS A 98 -3.61 -9.13 12.82
CA CYS A 98 -2.45 -9.45 13.65
C CYS A 98 -2.66 -10.75 14.45
N VAL A 99 -3.84 -10.94 15.03
CA VAL A 99 -4.17 -12.18 15.77
C VAL A 99 -4.13 -13.39 14.84
N ILE A 100 -4.78 -13.29 13.67
CA ILE A 100 -4.78 -14.37 12.67
C ILE A 100 -3.36 -14.64 12.16
N PHE A 101 -2.59 -13.59 11.88
CA PHE A 101 -1.20 -13.71 11.43
C PHE A 101 -0.31 -14.42 12.46
N LEU A 102 -0.46 -14.10 13.76
CA LEU A 102 0.26 -14.79 14.82
C LEU A 102 -0.04 -16.29 14.82
N ILE A 103 -1.31 -16.68 14.67
CA ILE A 103 -1.69 -18.11 14.55
C ILE A 103 -1.01 -18.74 13.32
N CYS A 104 -1.10 -18.09 12.17
CA CYS A 104 -0.45 -18.58 10.94
C CYS A 104 1.06 -18.73 11.08
N LEU A 105 1.72 -17.85 11.83
CA LEU A 105 3.17 -17.89 12.05
C LEU A 105 3.62 -19.16 12.81
N PHE A 106 2.76 -19.72 13.67
CA PHE A 106 3.02 -20.97 14.39
C PHE A 106 2.52 -22.22 13.65
N THR A 107 1.50 -22.12 12.79
CA THR A 107 0.92 -23.27 12.08
C THR A 107 1.57 -23.53 10.71
N VAL A 108 2.00 -22.49 9.99
CA VAL A 108 2.49 -22.60 8.61
C VAL A 108 4.01 -22.72 8.61
N LYS A 109 4.51 -23.95 8.37
CA LYS A 109 5.94 -24.28 8.40
C LYS A 109 6.77 -23.40 7.46
N THR A 110 6.26 -23.11 6.25
CA THR A 110 6.94 -22.26 5.25
C THR A 110 7.16 -20.83 5.74
N ILE A 111 6.20 -20.26 6.47
CA ILE A 111 6.32 -18.91 7.05
C ILE A 111 7.22 -18.93 8.29
N SER A 112 7.18 -20.04 9.03
CA SER A 112 7.99 -20.22 10.24
C SER A 112 9.49 -20.36 9.96
N SER A 113 9.90 -20.73 8.75
CA SER A 113 11.31 -20.75 8.35
C SER A 113 11.90 -19.34 8.23
N ASP A 114 11.10 -18.38 7.76
CA ASP A 114 11.53 -16.99 7.48
C ASP A 114 10.70 -15.96 8.27
N LYS A 115 10.57 -16.18 9.58
CA LYS A 115 9.73 -15.36 10.48
C LYS A 115 10.03 -13.87 10.38
N LEU A 116 11.30 -13.51 10.23
CA LEU A 116 11.73 -12.12 10.17
C LEU A 116 11.16 -11.42 8.93
N ILE A 117 11.22 -12.07 7.77
CA ILE A 117 10.65 -11.55 6.51
C ILE A 117 9.12 -11.40 6.65
N ALA A 118 8.46 -12.40 7.22
CA ALA A 118 7.01 -12.37 7.43
C ALA A 118 6.56 -11.24 8.36
N ILE A 119 7.26 -11.04 9.48
CA ILE A 119 6.96 -9.96 10.43
C ILE A 119 7.17 -8.59 9.77
N VAL A 120 8.29 -8.40 9.06
CA VAL A 120 8.58 -7.12 8.37
C VAL A 120 7.51 -6.79 7.33
N LEU A 121 7.10 -7.77 6.52
CA LEU A 121 6.06 -7.57 5.52
C LEU A 121 4.70 -7.30 6.16
N MET A 122 4.36 -7.98 7.26
CA MET A 122 3.13 -7.75 8.01
C MET A 122 3.08 -6.35 8.64
N VAL A 123 4.19 -5.84 9.15
CA VAL A 123 4.29 -4.44 9.61
C VAL A 123 4.00 -3.47 8.46
N GLY A 124 4.37 -3.83 7.22
CA GLY A 124 3.99 -3.11 6.00
C GLY A 124 2.48 -2.91 5.85
N CYS A 125 1.63 -3.81 6.34
CA CYS A 125 0.17 -3.63 6.31
C CYS A 125 -0.33 -2.42 7.10
N LEU A 126 0.44 -1.93 8.09
CA LEU A 126 0.10 -0.71 8.83
C LEU A 126 0.02 0.51 7.90
N SER A 127 0.79 0.51 6.80
CA SER A 127 0.72 1.56 5.79
C SER A 127 -0.67 1.64 5.12
N ASN A 128 -1.37 0.51 4.95
CA ASN A 128 -2.73 0.47 4.41
C ASN A 128 -3.75 1.07 5.40
N VAL A 129 -3.53 0.89 6.70
CA VAL A 129 -4.37 1.50 7.74
C VAL A 129 -4.26 3.01 7.69
N ILE A 130 -3.02 3.53 7.66
CA ILE A 130 -2.70 4.96 7.77
C ILE A 130 -2.92 5.71 6.44
N SER A 131 -3.04 5.00 5.31
CA SER A 131 -3.10 5.64 3.99
C SER A 131 -4.33 6.56 3.83
N PRO A 132 -4.13 7.88 3.61
CA PRO A 132 -5.21 8.84 3.39
C PRO A 132 -5.66 8.90 1.92
N GLN A 133 -5.40 7.83 1.14
CA GLN A 133 -5.69 7.78 -0.29
C GLN A 133 -7.15 8.17 -0.60
N PHE A 134 -8.11 7.59 0.09
CA PHE A 134 -9.54 7.86 -0.09
C PHE A 134 -9.92 9.33 0.13
N LEU A 135 -9.20 10.05 1.00
CA LEU A 135 -9.48 11.45 1.29
C LEU A 135 -9.12 12.34 0.11
N TYR A 136 -7.92 12.16 -0.44
CA TYR A 136 -7.47 12.92 -1.62
C TYR A 136 -8.25 12.54 -2.88
N GLN A 137 -8.62 11.26 -3.02
CA GLN A 137 -9.48 10.81 -4.11
C GLN A 137 -10.88 11.41 -4.00
N GLY A 138 -11.49 11.39 -2.81
CA GLY A 138 -12.82 11.95 -2.56
C GLY A 138 -12.89 13.46 -2.81
N LYS A 139 -11.85 14.21 -2.42
CA LYS A 139 -11.74 15.66 -2.67
C LYS A 139 -11.35 16.04 -4.10
N GLN A 140 -11.07 15.05 -4.97
CA GLN A 140 -10.53 15.26 -6.33
C GLN A 140 -9.18 16.00 -6.36
N GLU A 141 -8.39 15.94 -5.29
CA GLU A 141 -7.05 16.55 -5.19
C GLU A 141 -5.96 15.54 -5.57
N LEU A 142 -6.17 14.85 -6.69
CA LEU A 142 -5.36 13.72 -7.12
C LEU A 142 -3.92 14.09 -7.44
N THR A 143 -3.65 15.33 -7.84
CA THR A 143 -2.29 15.83 -8.07
C THR A 143 -1.43 15.79 -6.81
N ILE A 144 -2.00 16.04 -5.63
CA ILE A 144 -1.25 16.00 -4.36
C ILE A 144 -0.91 14.54 -4.02
N PHE A 145 -1.90 13.66 -4.12
CA PHE A 145 -1.71 12.22 -3.91
C PHE A 145 -0.65 11.63 -4.85
N SER A 146 -0.70 12.00 -6.13
CA SER A 146 0.28 11.54 -7.13
C SER A 146 1.71 11.97 -6.79
N LYS A 147 1.91 13.22 -6.36
CA LYS A 147 3.24 13.70 -5.93
C LYS A 147 3.75 12.91 -4.73
N ILE A 148 2.92 12.68 -3.73
CA ILE A 148 3.32 11.92 -2.52
C ILE A 148 3.72 10.49 -2.89
N ASN A 149 2.93 9.80 -3.72
CA ASN A 149 3.26 8.43 -4.14
C ASN A 149 4.53 8.37 -5.00
N PHE A 150 4.70 9.33 -5.91
CA PHE A 150 5.93 9.42 -6.70
C PHE A 150 7.15 9.59 -5.80
N THR A 151 7.11 10.51 -4.84
CA THR A 151 8.21 10.73 -3.88
C THR A 151 8.48 9.48 -3.04
N LYS A 152 7.45 8.78 -2.56
CA LYS A 152 7.60 7.50 -1.85
C LYS A 152 8.28 6.44 -2.71
N GLY A 153 7.88 6.34 -3.99
CA GLY A 153 8.48 5.40 -4.94
C GLY A 153 9.96 5.69 -5.20
N VAL A 154 10.32 6.97 -5.39
CA VAL A 154 11.71 7.40 -5.57
C VAL A 154 12.54 7.11 -4.31
N ILE A 155 12.04 7.45 -3.12
CA ILE A 155 12.72 7.15 -1.84
C ILE A 155 12.94 5.64 -1.70
N ASN A 156 11.92 4.83 -1.99
CA ASN A 156 12.03 3.38 -1.92
C ASN A 156 13.10 2.85 -2.89
N LEU A 157 13.12 3.35 -4.14
CA LEU A 157 14.13 2.95 -5.12
C LEU A 157 15.53 3.31 -4.64
N VAL A 158 15.75 4.55 -4.18
CA VAL A 158 17.06 5.01 -3.68
C VAL A 158 17.52 4.18 -2.48
N LEU A 159 16.62 3.90 -1.53
CA LEU A 159 16.92 3.06 -0.36
C LEU A 159 17.31 1.64 -0.77
N ILE A 160 16.61 1.04 -1.73
CA ILE A 160 16.95 -0.30 -2.24
C ILE A 160 18.34 -0.29 -2.85
N PHE A 161 18.68 0.69 -3.69
CA PHE A 161 20.01 0.78 -4.28
C PHE A 161 21.11 0.97 -3.23
N ILE A 162 20.92 1.87 -2.25
CA ILE A 162 21.95 2.14 -1.23
C ILE A 162 22.13 0.94 -0.30
N LEU A 163 21.04 0.43 0.30
CA LEU A 163 21.11 -0.62 1.32
C LEU A 163 21.56 -1.96 0.74
N ILE A 164 21.11 -2.32 -0.47
CA ILE A 164 21.49 -3.61 -1.07
C ILE A 164 22.92 -3.55 -1.61
N THR A 165 23.36 -2.42 -2.19
CA THR A 165 24.77 -2.27 -2.63
C THR A 165 25.73 -2.38 -1.44
N HIS A 166 25.33 -1.90 -0.25
CA HIS A 166 26.19 -1.92 0.93
C HIS A 166 26.21 -3.27 1.67
N LEU A 167 25.31 -4.21 1.32
CA LEU A 167 25.20 -5.54 1.92
C LEU A 167 25.93 -6.64 1.11
N VAL A 168 26.43 -6.31 -0.07
CA VAL A 168 27.22 -7.16 -0.98
C VAL A 168 28.69 -6.77 -0.89
#